data_AF-A0A1H4UT02-F1
#
_entry.id   AF-A0A1H4UT02-F1
#
_cell.length_a   1.000
_cell.length_b   1.000
_cell.length_c   1.000
_cell.angle_alpha   90.00
_cell.angle_beta   90.00
_cell.angle_gamma   90.00
#
_symmetry.space_group_name_H-M   'P 1'
#
loop_
_entity.id
_entity.type
_entity.pdbx_description
1 polymer ?
#
loop_
_entity_poly.entity_id
_entity_poly.type
_entity_poly.pdbx_seq_one_letter_code
_entity_poly.pdbx_strand_id
1 'polypeptide(L)' 'MLALVRLRRGVVGESRRVCHLIPVPAGPVPDRLMALCGESICPGDAEVLDGLRGMPCHVCLVRSAPPGQGLLANAG' A
#
# COMPACT_ATOMS: atom_id res chain seq x y z
N MET A 1 -5.76 -2.62 10.96
CA MET A 1 -5.24 -1.32 10.50
C MET A 1 -4.36 -1.54 9.28
N LEU A 2 -4.37 -0.63 8.30
CA LEU A 2 -3.50 -0.70 7.12
C LEU A 2 -2.40 0.35 7.22
N ALA A 3 -1.22 0.04 6.70
CA ALA A 3 -0.13 0.99 6.52
C ALA A 3 0.15 1.18 5.02
N LEU A 4 0.53 2.41 4.65
CA LEU A 4 1.00 2.72 3.30
C LEU A 4 2.52 2.56 3.26
N VAL A 5 3.03 1.82 2.28
CA VAL A 5 4.45 1.60 2.08
C VAL A 5 4.84 1.80 0.63
N ARG A 6 6.10 2.13 0.38
CA ARG A 6 6.66 2.19 -0.98
C ARG A 6 8.03 1.55 -0.99
N LEU A 7 8.31 0.74 -2.01
CA LEU A 7 9.64 0.15 -2.16
C LEU A 7 10.69 1.26 -2.29
N ARG A 8 11.85 1.09 -1.69
CA ARG A 8 12.97 2.04 -1.76
C ARG A 8 13.53 2.08 -3.17
N ARG A 9 14.21 3.18 -3.50
CA ARG A 9 14.88 3.33 -4.79
C ARG A 9 15.92 2.21 -4.94
N GLY A 10 16.01 1.63 -6.15
CA GLY A 10 16.93 0.53 -6.44
C GLY A 10 16.40 -0.86 -6.11
N VAL A 11 15.29 -1.00 -5.39
CA VAL A 11 14.63 -2.30 -5.16
C VAL A 11 13.83 -2.73 -6.39
N VAL A 12 13.13 -1.79 -7.01
CA VAL A 12 12.39 -1.95 -8.27
C VAL A 12 12.64 -0.76 -9.19
N GLY A 13 12.35 -0.92 -10.48
CA GLY A 13 12.36 0.21 -11.42
C GLY A 13 11.30 1.26 -11.05
N GLU A 14 11.57 2.53 -11.37
CA GLU A 14 10.73 3.66 -10.93
C GLU A 14 9.27 3.55 -11.38
N SER A 15 9.00 3.00 -12.57
CA SER A 15 7.62 2.77 -13.07
C SER A 15 6.81 1.80 -12.20
N ARG A 16 7.49 0.98 -11.40
CA ARG A 16 6.88 0.03 -10.45
C ARG A 16 6.93 0.53 -9.01
N ARG A 17 7.52 1.70 -8.74
CA ARG A 17 7.71 2.27 -7.40
C ARG A 17 6.45 2.99 -6.90
N VAL A 18 5.32 2.29 -6.98
CA VAL A 18 4.01 2.74 -6.50
C VAL A 18 3.88 2.51 -4.99
N CYS A 19 2.85 3.11 -4.38
CA CYS A 19 2.54 2.86 -2.98
C CYS A 19 1.65 1.62 -2.81
N HIS A 20 1.98 0.76 -1.87
CA HIS A 20 1.21 -0.43 -1.51
C HIS A 20 0.57 -0.26 -0.14
N LEU A 21 -0.56 -0.96 0.06
CA LEU A 21 -1.19 -1.07 1.37
C LEU A 21 -0.87 -2.45 1.93
N ILE A 22 -0.38 -2.49 3.17
CA ILE A 22 -0.09 -3.72 3.90
C ILE A 22 -0.92 -3.78 5.19
N PRO A 23 -1.40 -4.95 5.62
CA PRO A 23 -1.91 -5.13 6.97
C PRO A 23 -0.81 -4.88 8.01
N VAL A 24 -1.10 -4.09 9.03
CA VAL A 24 -0.18 -3.92 10.16
C VAL A 24 -0.22 -5.20 11.01
N PRO A 25 0.91 -5.89 11.21
CA PRO A 25 0.94 -7.09 12.05
C PRO A 25 0.61 -6.72 13.50
N ALA A 26 -0.19 -7.56 14.17
CA ALA A 26 -0.56 -7.36 15.58
C ALA A 26 0.52 -7.84 16.56
N GLY A 27 1.57 -8.49 16.06
CA GLY A 27 2.68 -9.03 16.83
C GLY A 27 4.03 -8.69 16.18
N PRO A 28 5.06 -9.55 16.35
CA PRO A 28 6.36 -9.28 15.74
C PRO A 28 6.25 -9.12 14.22
N VAL A 29 7.08 -8.25 13.66
CA VAL A 29 7.11 -8.01 12.21
C VAL A 29 7.68 -9.26 11.52
N PRO A 30 6.95 -9.87 10.56
CA PRO A 30 7.43 -11.05 9.84
C PRO A 30 8.55 -10.68 8.86
N ASP A 31 9.38 -11.66 8.48
CA ASP A 31 10.44 -11.49 7.47
C ASP A 31 9.93 -11.05 6.09
N ARG A 32 8.64 -11.28 5.82
CA ARG A 32 7.94 -10.86 4.60
C ARG A 32 6.57 -10.28 4.95
N LEU A 33 6.32 -9.08 4.48
CA LEU A 33 5.02 -8.41 4.54
C LEU A 33 4.31 -8.59 3.19
N MET A 34 3.03 -8.96 3.24
CA MET A 34 2.22 -9.12 2.03
C MET A 34 1.34 -7.89 1.84
N ALA A 35 1.52 -7.21 0.71
CA ALA A 35 0.60 -6.16 0.28
C ALA A 35 -0.76 -6.75 -0.10
N LEU A 36 -1.81 -5.93 -0.05
CA LEU A 36 -3.14 -6.34 -0.49
C LEU A 36 -3.16 -6.81 -1.95
N CYS A 37 -2.26 -6.31 -2.80
CA CYS A 37 -2.09 -6.75 -4.18
C CYS A 37 -1.34 -8.08 -4.35
N GLY A 38 -0.83 -8.66 -3.27
CA GLY A 38 -0.01 -9.87 -3.28
C GLY A 38 1.50 -9.65 -3.40
N GLU A 39 1.96 -8.40 -3.46
CA GLU A 39 3.41 -8.10 -3.50
C GLU A 39 4.06 -8.49 -2.17
N SER A 40 5.19 -9.20 -2.25
CA SER A 40 5.95 -9.64 -1.07
C SER A 40 7.10 -8.69 -0.79
N ILE A 41 7.11 -8.10 0.40
CA ILE A 41 7.99 -6.98 0.75
C ILE A 41 8.85 -7.38 1.95
N CYS A 42 10.17 -7.27 1.83
CA CYS A 42 11.06 -7.39 2.99
C CYS A 42 10.97 -6.13 3.87
N PRO A 43 10.89 -6.27 5.20
CA PRO A 43 11.09 -5.16 6.13
C PRO A 43 12.51 -4.59 5.95
N GLY A 44 12.63 -3.45 5.28
CA GLY A 44 13.91 -2.84 4.90
C GLY A 44 13.94 -2.41 3.43
N ASP A 45 13.24 -3.13 2.56
CA ASP A 45 13.09 -2.81 1.14
C ASP A 45 12.03 -1.74 0.90
N ALA A 46 11.23 -1.41 1.92
CA ALA A 46 10.19 -0.39 1.83
C ALA A 46 10.36 0.70 2.89
N GLU A 47 9.87 1.89 2.56
CA GLU A 47 9.63 2.99 3.50
C GLU A 47 8.14 3.06 3.83
N VAL A 48 7.81 3.33 5.09
CA VAL A 48 6.44 3.64 5.52
C VAL A 48 6.15 5.09 5.18
N LEU A 49 4.97 5.35 4.62
CA LEU A 49 4.52 6.69 4.25
C LEU A 49 3.44 7.17 5.22
N ASP A 50 3.53 8.44 5.62
CA ASP A 50 2.55 9.12 6.47
C ASP A 50 1.23 9.45 5.73
N GLY A 51 1.19 9.22 4.42
CA GLY A 51 0.03 9.45 3.58
C GLY A 51 0.28 9.04 2.13
N LEU A 52 -0.75 9.16 1.30
CA LEU A 52 -0.68 8.78 -0.11
C LEU A 52 0.25 9.74 -0.87
N ARG A 53 1.42 9.24 -1.32
CA ARG A 53 2.46 10.03 -2.00
C ARG A 53 2.87 9.37 -3.31
N GLY A 54 2.46 9.97 -4.43
CA GLY A 54 2.62 9.37 -5.76
C GLY A 54 1.45 8.44 -6.11
N MET A 55 1.61 7.61 -7.13
CA MET A 55 0.53 6.71 -7.55
C MET A 55 0.40 5.52 -6.59
N PRO A 56 -0.81 5.19 -6.11
CA PRO A 56 -1.05 3.97 -5.38
C PRO A 56 -1.14 2.79 -6.35
N CYS A 57 -0.78 1.60 -5.87
CA CYS A 57 -1.09 0.36 -6.56
C CYS A 57 -2.62 0.24 -6.70
N HIS A 58 -3.11 0.13 -7.95
CA HIS A 58 -4.55 0.08 -8.23
C HIS A 58 -5.24 -1.06 -7.46
N VAL A 59 -4.62 -2.24 -7.39
CA VAL A 59 -5.19 -3.41 -6.71
C VAL A 59 -5.30 -3.16 -5.20
N CYS A 60 -4.28 -2.55 -4.61
CA CYS A 60 -4.32 -2.16 -3.19
C CYS A 60 -5.46 -1.18 -2.94
N LEU A 61 -5.61 -0.17 -3.80
CA LEU A 61 -6.66 0.84 -3.67
C LEU A 61 -8.05 0.20 -3.71
N VAL A 62 -8.33 -0.62 -4.73
CA VAL A 62 -9.62 -1.32 -4.88
C VAL A 62 -9.91 -2.23 -3.69
N ARG A 63 -8.93 -3.01 -3.22
CA ARG A 63 -9.12 -3.92 -2.08
C ARG A 63 -9.25 -3.22 -0.73
N SER A 64 -8.78 -1.98 -0.63
CA SER A 64 -8.92 -1.17 0.58
C SER A 64 -10.19 -0.32 0.62
N ALA A 65 -10.90 -0.20 -0.50
CA ALA A 65 -12.08 0.64 -0.57
C ALA A 65 -13.18 0.06 0.34
N PRO A 66 -13.87 0.91 1.13
CA PRO A 66 -15.02 0.46 1.87
C PRO A 66 -16.12 -0.02 0.91
N PRO A 67 -16.92 -1.03 1.29
CA PRO A 67 -18.07 -1.44 0.48
C PRO A 67 -19.10 -0.30 0.43
N GLY A 68 -19.61 0.03 -0.76
CA GLY A 68 -20.65 1.04 -0.94
C GLY A 68 -20.68 1.64 -2.35
N GLN A 69 -21.78 2.31 -2.69
CA GLN A 69 -21.81 3.18 -3.88
C GLN A 69 -20.94 4.40 -3.60
N GLY A 70 -20.07 4.74 -4.56
CA GLY A 70 -19.22 5.93 -4.49
C GLY A 70 -20.07 7.21 -4.51
N LEU A 71 -20.60 7.60 -3.36
CA LEU A 71 -21.20 8.90 -3.16
C LEU A 71 -20.08 9.93 -3.21
N LEU A 72 -20.00 10.63 -4.34
CA LEU A 72 -19.26 11.88 -4.40
C LEU A 72 -20.03 12.87 -3.56
N ALA A 73 -19.60 13.07 -2.31
CA ALA A 73 -20.25 13.97 -1.35
C ALA A 73 -20.38 15.43 -1.85
N ASN A 74 -19.70 15.77 -2.94
CA ASN A 74 -19.69 17.09 -3.58
C ASN A 74 -20.36 17.09 -4.98
N ALA A 75 -21.07 16.03 -5.38
CA ALA A 75 -21.94 16.04 -6.56
C ALA A 75 -23.28 16.69 -6.19
N GLY A 76 -23.25 18.01 -5.97
CA GLY A 76 -24.41 18.85 -5.69
C GLY A 76 -24.31 20.14 -6.48
#